data_AF-A0A737H635-F1
#
_entry.id   AF-A0A737H635-F1
#
_cell.length_a   1.000
_cell.length_b   1.000
_cell.length_c   1.000
_cell.angle_alpha   90.00
_cell.angle_beta   90.00
_cell.angle_gamma   90.00
#
_symmetry.space_group_name_H-M   'P 1'
#
loop_
_entity.id
_entity.type
_entity.pdbx_description
1 polymer ?
#
loop_
_entity_poly.entity_id
_entity_poly.type
_entity_poly.pdbx_seq_one_letter_code
_entity_poly.pdbx_strand_id
1 'polypeptide(L)'
;MENTKAIQYRLRNGQSVEVTINNDGVPGEKVSISDLAIENTIMCHLGFTEEVSKKHGVAIWRTMDTGMRRFITARTPGMTMMDLMQIAPLFECEPLDVFSNPAICQQLYGEMKLAVTPIVLHEGSLAGVWKVERISSYMPFHFHVNGVITGENQPVSVTKSDLKRAILEASCRVIGLGKQSYVCFPAGPEGPAEILTMDADLLWQIEFMIGKSIIRAEELDQYITCTMTDEVKSVAIANARNLCRAALTELQENTTEEVESD
;
A
#
# COMPACT_ATOMS: atom_id res chain seq x y z
N MET A 1 3.58 18.66 12.02
CA MET A 1 3.50 17.86 10.78
C MET A 1 2.03 17.64 10.48
N GLU A 2 1.60 17.58 9.22
CA GLU A 2 0.22 17.19 8.92
C GLU A 2 0.00 15.74 9.39
N ASN A 3 -0.96 15.53 10.28
CA ASN A 3 -1.21 14.23 10.92
C ASN A 3 -1.78 13.20 9.92
N THR A 4 -2.36 13.68 8.82
CA THR A 4 -2.98 12.87 7.77
C THR A 4 -2.44 13.30 6.42
N LYS A 5 -2.03 12.34 5.60
CA LYS A 5 -1.45 12.55 4.28
C LYS A 5 -2.12 11.69 3.22
N ALA A 6 -2.55 12.31 2.13
CA ALA A 6 -2.98 11.59 0.93
C ALA A 6 -1.74 11.22 0.09
N ILE A 7 -1.63 9.95 -0.28
CA ILE A 7 -0.56 9.44 -1.13
C ILE A 7 -1.18 8.85 -2.40
N GLN A 8 -0.66 9.26 -3.55
CA GLN A 8 -1.04 8.76 -4.87
C GLN A 8 -0.14 7.59 -5.26
N TYR A 9 -0.73 6.43 -5.54
CA TYR A 9 -0.04 5.21 -5.98
C TYR A 9 -0.39 4.91 -7.43
N ARG A 10 0.61 4.57 -8.23
CA ARG A 10 0.45 4.15 -9.63
C ARG A 10 0.45 2.63 -9.74
N LEU A 11 -0.68 2.09 -10.16
CA LEU A 11 -0.87 0.68 -10.42
C LEU A 11 -0.14 0.23 -11.69
N ARG A 12 0.06 -1.09 -11.85
CA ARG A 12 0.79 -1.68 -12.99
C ARG A 12 0.14 -1.40 -14.35
N ASN A 13 -1.16 -1.17 -14.38
CA ASN A 13 -1.90 -0.80 -15.58
C ASN A 13 -1.86 0.71 -15.89
N GLY A 14 -1.11 1.49 -15.10
CA GLY A 14 -0.97 2.93 -15.27
C GLY A 14 -2.05 3.78 -14.61
N GLN A 15 -3.09 3.18 -14.01
CA GLN A 15 -4.06 3.91 -13.21
C GLN A 15 -3.42 4.43 -11.92
N SER A 16 -3.94 5.55 -11.41
CA SER A 16 -3.57 6.08 -10.09
C SER A 16 -4.70 5.86 -9.09
N VAL A 17 -4.33 5.53 -7.85
CA VAL A 17 -5.25 5.42 -6.72
C VAL A 17 -4.72 6.24 -5.54
N GLU A 18 -5.64 6.87 -4.80
CA GLU A 18 -5.30 7.64 -3.61
C GLU A 18 -5.56 6.79 -2.36
N VAL A 19 -4.63 6.88 -1.40
CA VAL A 19 -4.75 6.28 -0.08
C VAL A 19 -4.41 7.32 0.97
N THR A 20 -5.19 7.37 2.02
CA THR A 20 -4.98 8.28 3.14
C THR A 20 -4.21 7.56 4.25
N ILE A 21 -3.10 8.16 4.70
CA ILE A 21 -2.30 7.67 5.82
C ILE A 21 -2.42 8.64 6.98
N ASN A 22 -2.91 8.17 8.13
CA ASN A 22 -2.91 8.86 9.40
C ASN A 22 -1.70 8.40 10.23
N ASN A 23 -0.65 9.23 10.28
CA ASN A 23 0.61 8.84 10.93
C ASN A 23 0.46 8.69 12.46
N ASP A 24 -0.49 9.40 13.06
CA ASP A 24 -0.82 9.34 14.49
C ASP A 24 -1.88 8.28 14.83
N GLY A 25 -2.37 7.55 13.81
CA GLY A 25 -3.36 6.50 14.00
C GLY A 25 -2.82 5.34 14.85
N VAL A 26 -3.74 4.57 15.44
CA VAL A 26 -3.39 3.32 16.10
C VAL A 26 -2.91 2.32 15.04
N PRO A 27 -1.89 1.49 15.32
CA PRO A 27 -1.48 0.43 14.39
C PRO A 27 -2.69 -0.43 13.97
N GLY A 28 -2.87 -0.61 12.67
CA GLY A 28 -4.02 -1.29 12.07
C GLY A 28 -5.08 -0.33 11.52
N GLU A 29 -5.04 0.95 11.91
CA GLU A 29 -5.98 2.00 11.49
C GLU A 29 -5.29 3.19 10.81
N LYS A 30 -3.96 3.15 10.67
CA LYS A 30 -3.20 4.23 10.01
C LYS A 30 -3.54 4.37 8.53
N VAL A 31 -4.00 3.31 7.86
CA VAL A 31 -4.22 3.30 6.42
C VAL A 31 -5.70 3.23 6.11
N SER A 32 -6.21 4.23 5.39
CA SER A 32 -7.60 4.27 4.89
C SER A 32 -7.62 4.21 3.37
N ILE A 33 -8.27 3.18 2.83
CA ILE A 33 -8.37 2.89 1.40
C ILE A 33 -9.85 2.96 1.00
N SER A 34 -10.16 3.81 0.01
CA SER A 34 -11.53 3.92 -0.52
C SER A 34 -11.96 2.67 -1.29
N ASP A 35 -13.27 2.46 -1.40
CA ASP A 35 -13.85 1.33 -2.14
C ASP A 35 -13.37 1.29 -3.59
N LEU A 36 -13.33 2.47 -4.24
CA LEU A 36 -12.83 2.59 -5.61
C LEU A 36 -11.34 2.24 -5.72
N ALA A 37 -10.52 2.66 -4.75
CA ALA A 37 -9.10 2.33 -4.72
C ALA A 37 -8.87 0.82 -4.50
N ILE A 38 -9.68 0.18 -3.64
CA ILE A 38 -9.66 -1.28 -3.45
C ILE A 38 -10.03 -1.98 -4.75
N GLU A 39 -11.16 -1.63 -5.35
CA GLU A 39 -11.63 -2.24 -6.60
C GLU A 39 -10.57 -2.13 -7.69
N ASN A 40 -10.05 -0.93 -7.93
CA ASN A 40 -9.03 -0.70 -8.96
C ASN A 40 -7.74 -1.48 -8.70
N THR A 41 -7.30 -1.53 -7.44
CA THR A 41 -6.07 -2.24 -7.07
C THR A 41 -6.22 -3.75 -7.25
N ILE A 42 -7.34 -4.33 -6.79
CA ILE A 42 -7.61 -5.75 -6.92
C ILE A 42 -7.80 -6.14 -8.38
N MET A 43 -8.60 -5.39 -9.14
CA MET A 43 -8.80 -5.68 -10.56
C MET A 43 -7.49 -5.54 -11.35
N CYS A 44 -6.66 -4.54 -11.06
CA CYS A 44 -5.32 -4.44 -11.65
C CYS A 44 -4.45 -5.64 -11.29
N HIS A 45 -4.46 -6.08 -10.02
CA HIS A 45 -3.68 -7.22 -9.57
C HIS A 45 -4.08 -8.52 -10.29
N LEU A 46 -5.38 -8.72 -10.48
CA LEU A 46 -5.96 -9.85 -11.21
C LEU A 46 -5.76 -9.76 -12.74
N GLY A 47 -5.03 -8.77 -13.24
CA GLY A 47 -4.69 -8.64 -14.66
C GLY A 47 -5.75 -7.93 -15.49
N PHE A 48 -6.53 -7.02 -14.90
CA PHE A 48 -7.53 -6.21 -15.61
C PHE A 48 -7.14 -4.72 -15.73
N THR A 49 -7.51 -4.12 -16.85
CA THR A 49 -7.47 -2.67 -17.07
C THR A 49 -8.87 -2.11 -17.24
N GLU A 50 -9.07 -0.90 -16.75
CA GLU A 50 -10.37 -0.22 -16.80
C GLU A 50 -10.61 0.46 -18.16
N GLU A 51 -11.87 0.46 -18.59
CA GLU A 51 -12.45 1.35 -19.60
C GLU A 51 -13.71 2.01 -19.01
N VAL A 52 -13.72 3.33 -18.84
CA VAL A 52 -14.86 4.03 -18.22
C VAL A 52 -15.89 4.44 -19.27
N SER A 53 -17.13 3.96 -19.11
CA SER A 53 -18.28 4.41 -19.91
C SER A 53 -19.07 5.47 -19.15
N LYS A 54 -18.70 6.75 -19.32
CA LYS A 54 -19.40 7.88 -18.66
C LYS A 54 -20.90 7.93 -18.99
N LYS A 55 -21.28 7.57 -20.23
CA LYS A 55 -22.67 7.55 -20.68
C LYS A 55 -23.54 6.59 -19.86
N HIS A 56 -22.98 5.45 -19.46
CA HIS A 56 -23.72 4.41 -18.75
C HIS A 56 -23.37 4.35 -17.26
N GLY A 57 -22.42 5.17 -16.79
CA GLY A 57 -22.03 5.21 -15.39
C GLY A 57 -21.34 3.94 -14.89
N VAL A 58 -20.61 3.24 -15.77
CA VAL A 58 -19.94 1.96 -15.46
C VAL A 58 -18.46 1.97 -15.83
N ALA A 59 -17.70 1.10 -15.17
CA ALA A 59 -16.39 0.67 -15.63
C ALA A 59 -16.50 -0.70 -16.29
N ILE A 60 -15.77 -0.88 -17.39
CA ILE A 60 -15.65 -2.13 -18.12
C ILE A 60 -14.23 -2.62 -17.93
N TRP A 61 -14.09 -3.83 -17.41
CA TRP A 61 -12.82 -4.45 -17.09
C TRP A 61 -12.37 -5.37 -18.23
N ARG A 62 -11.21 -5.04 -18.80
CA ARG A 62 -10.58 -5.80 -19.88
C ARG A 62 -9.38 -6.55 -19.35
N THR A 63 -9.25 -7.81 -19.73
CA THR A 63 -8.01 -8.57 -19.50
C THR A 63 -6.83 -7.88 -20.18
N MET A 64 -5.71 -7.73 -19.48
CA MET A 64 -4.54 -7.00 -20.00
C MET A 64 -3.83 -7.74 -21.14
N ASP A 65 -3.88 -9.06 -21.15
CA ASP A 65 -3.19 -9.92 -22.12
C ASP A 65 -3.90 -9.97 -23.49
N THR A 66 -5.24 -10.08 -23.48
CA THR A 66 -6.03 -10.24 -24.71
C THR A 66 -6.86 -9.01 -25.05
N GLY A 67 -7.02 -8.05 -24.13
CA GLY A 67 -7.89 -6.89 -24.29
C GLY A 67 -9.38 -7.23 -24.24
N MET A 68 -9.76 -8.50 -24.04
CA MET A 68 -11.15 -8.91 -23.98
C MET A 68 -11.84 -8.32 -22.76
N ARG A 69 -13.01 -7.71 -22.99
CA ARG A 69 -13.90 -7.24 -21.93
C ARG A 69 -14.48 -8.46 -21.21
N ARG A 70 -14.50 -8.44 -19.88
CA ARG A 70 -14.98 -9.55 -19.05
C ARG A 70 -16.04 -9.11 -18.07
N PHE A 71 -15.78 -8.02 -17.35
CA PHE A 71 -16.64 -7.60 -16.26
C PHE A 71 -17.10 -6.15 -16.42
N ILE A 72 -18.23 -5.81 -15.80
CA ILE A 72 -18.62 -4.43 -15.56
C ILE A 72 -18.90 -4.18 -14.08
N THR A 73 -18.52 -3.01 -13.60
CA THR A 73 -18.79 -2.53 -12.23
C THR A 73 -19.40 -1.13 -12.27
N ALA A 74 -20.09 -0.75 -11.20
CA ALA A 74 -20.73 0.55 -11.10
C ALA A 74 -19.71 1.69 -10.88
N ARG A 75 -19.95 2.85 -11.50
CA ARG A 75 -19.24 4.11 -11.21
C ARG A 75 -20.17 5.20 -10.70
N THR A 76 -21.48 5.03 -10.84
CA THR A 76 -22.48 5.94 -10.31
C THR A 76 -23.01 5.44 -8.96
N PRO A 77 -23.01 6.29 -7.91
CA PRO A 77 -23.61 5.93 -6.62
C PRO A 77 -25.08 5.50 -6.77
N GLY A 78 -25.47 4.46 -6.04
CA GLY A 78 -26.84 3.94 -6.03
C GLY A 78 -27.20 3.01 -7.20
N MET A 79 -26.29 2.77 -8.14
CA MET A 79 -26.48 1.75 -9.17
C MET A 79 -26.50 0.35 -8.54
N THR A 80 -27.55 -0.41 -8.81
CA THR A 80 -27.75 -1.76 -8.25
C THR A 80 -27.17 -2.84 -9.16
N MET A 81 -27.06 -4.06 -8.63
CA MET A 81 -26.69 -5.23 -9.43
C MET A 81 -27.70 -5.51 -10.57
N MET A 82 -28.99 -5.22 -10.36
CA MET A 82 -30.00 -5.36 -11.43
C MET A 82 -29.78 -4.37 -12.56
N ASP A 83 -29.38 -3.13 -12.24
CA ASP A 83 -29.05 -2.12 -13.25
C ASP A 83 -27.82 -2.56 -14.07
N LEU A 84 -26.79 -3.07 -13.39
CA LEU A 84 -25.61 -3.64 -14.06
C LEU A 84 -25.99 -4.81 -14.97
N MET A 85 -26.85 -5.73 -14.53
CA MET A 85 -27.33 -6.86 -15.35
C MET A 85 -28.02 -6.41 -16.65
N GLN A 86 -28.68 -5.24 -16.65
CA GLN A 86 -29.30 -4.68 -17.85
C GLN A 86 -28.28 -4.03 -18.81
N ILE A 87 -27.20 -3.47 -18.27
CA ILE A 87 -26.15 -2.79 -19.04
C ILE A 87 -25.11 -3.78 -19.58
N ALA A 88 -24.79 -4.84 -18.84
CA ALA A 88 -23.73 -5.80 -19.15
C ALA A 88 -23.81 -6.39 -20.58
N PRO A 89 -25.01 -6.76 -21.11
CA PRO A 89 -25.13 -7.27 -22.47
C PRO A 89 -24.70 -6.28 -23.56
N LEU A 90 -24.79 -4.96 -23.32
CA LEU A 90 -24.37 -3.93 -24.29
C LEU A 90 -22.85 -3.94 -24.53
N PHE A 91 -22.10 -4.51 -23.59
CA PHE A 91 -20.63 -4.58 -23.63
C PHE A 91 -20.11 -6.01 -23.72
N GLU A 92 -21.00 -7.01 -23.85
CA GLU A 92 -20.66 -8.43 -23.87
C GLU A 92 -19.85 -8.85 -22.62
N CYS A 93 -20.27 -8.36 -21.45
CA CYS A 93 -19.60 -8.58 -20.17
C CYS A 93 -20.52 -9.21 -19.14
N GLU A 94 -19.93 -9.66 -18.04
CA GLU A 94 -20.65 -10.07 -16.83
C GLU A 94 -20.66 -8.95 -15.79
N PRO A 95 -21.78 -8.73 -15.07
CA PRO A 95 -21.79 -7.79 -13.96
C PRO A 95 -20.99 -8.36 -12.78
N LEU A 96 -20.19 -7.51 -12.14
CA LEU A 96 -19.35 -7.87 -11.02
C LEU A 96 -19.57 -6.92 -9.85
N ASP A 97 -19.65 -7.50 -8.64
CA ASP A 97 -19.44 -6.78 -7.39
C ASP A 97 -18.23 -7.41 -6.70
N VAL A 98 -17.12 -6.67 -6.70
CA VAL A 98 -15.84 -7.13 -6.14
C VAL A 98 -15.96 -7.39 -4.64
N PHE A 99 -16.77 -6.61 -3.93
CA PHE A 99 -16.90 -6.71 -2.47
C PHE A 99 -17.72 -7.91 -2.02
N SER A 100 -18.60 -8.43 -2.88
CA SER A 100 -19.40 -9.61 -2.56
C SER A 100 -18.91 -10.90 -3.21
N ASN A 101 -17.93 -10.86 -4.12
CA ASN A 101 -17.44 -12.02 -4.88
C ASN A 101 -16.52 -12.95 -4.04
N PRO A 102 -16.97 -14.18 -3.69
CA PRO A 102 -16.19 -15.10 -2.88
C PRO A 102 -15.02 -15.72 -3.64
N ALA A 103 -15.10 -15.88 -4.97
CA ALA A 103 -14.04 -16.47 -5.77
C ALA A 103 -12.80 -15.56 -5.80
N ILE A 104 -13.00 -14.24 -5.96
CA ILE A 104 -11.93 -13.25 -5.84
C ILE A 104 -11.27 -13.33 -4.46
N CYS A 105 -12.08 -13.35 -3.38
CA CYS A 105 -11.55 -13.42 -2.02
C CYS A 105 -10.75 -14.71 -1.77
N GLN A 106 -11.24 -15.85 -2.26
CA GLN A 106 -10.55 -17.14 -2.11
C GLN A 106 -9.24 -17.20 -2.89
N GLN A 107 -9.23 -16.65 -4.11
CA GLN A 107 -8.01 -16.53 -4.90
C GLN A 107 -6.95 -15.68 -4.18
N LEU A 108 -7.33 -14.46 -3.75
CA LEU A 108 -6.44 -13.54 -3.04
C LEU A 108 -5.93 -14.15 -1.73
N TYR A 109 -6.80 -14.80 -0.96
CA TYR A 109 -6.43 -15.48 0.28
C TYR A 109 -5.30 -16.49 0.06
N GLY A 110 -5.42 -17.34 -0.98
CA GLY A 110 -4.41 -18.34 -1.31
C GLY A 110 -3.13 -17.75 -1.88
N GLU A 111 -3.24 -16.86 -2.87
CA GLU A 111 -2.08 -16.26 -3.56
C GLU A 111 -1.23 -15.40 -2.62
N MET A 112 -1.88 -14.60 -1.76
CA MET A 112 -1.20 -13.71 -0.82
C MET A 112 -0.81 -14.40 0.48
N LYS A 113 -1.17 -15.68 0.66
CA LYS A 113 -0.94 -16.48 1.87
C LYS A 113 -1.48 -15.80 3.13
N LEU A 114 -2.74 -15.36 3.07
CA LEU A 114 -3.38 -14.68 4.19
C LEU A 114 -3.80 -15.68 5.28
N ALA A 115 -3.88 -15.21 6.51
CA ALA A 115 -4.47 -15.87 7.65
C ALA A 115 -5.74 -15.11 8.06
N VAL A 116 -6.77 -15.84 8.47
CA VAL A 116 -8.07 -15.28 8.89
C VAL A 116 -8.33 -15.73 10.32
N THR A 117 -8.58 -14.77 11.20
CA THR A 117 -8.89 -15.01 12.61
C THR A 117 -10.20 -14.33 12.97
N PRO A 118 -11.26 -15.06 13.38
CA PRO A 118 -12.45 -14.45 13.93
C PRO A 118 -12.17 -13.91 15.34
N ILE A 119 -12.59 -12.69 15.61
CA ILE A 119 -12.54 -12.03 16.92
C ILE A 119 -13.98 -11.86 17.40
N VAL A 120 -14.38 -12.65 18.39
CA VAL A 120 -15.76 -12.69 18.89
C VAL A 120 -16.08 -11.49 19.80
N LEU A 121 -15.08 -10.99 20.52
CA LEU A 121 -15.19 -9.82 21.40
C LEU A 121 -14.21 -8.74 20.93
N HIS A 122 -14.75 -7.63 20.45
CA HIS A 122 -13.96 -6.50 19.97
C HIS A 122 -14.41 -5.24 20.69
N GLU A 123 -13.49 -4.58 21.41
CA GLU A 123 -13.76 -3.35 22.17
C GLU A 123 -14.97 -3.45 23.13
N GLY A 124 -15.15 -4.62 23.76
CA GLY A 124 -16.27 -4.88 24.67
C GLY A 124 -17.62 -5.16 23.98
N SER A 125 -17.65 -5.21 22.64
CA SER A 125 -18.82 -5.54 21.83
C SER A 125 -18.83 -7.00 21.38
N LEU A 126 -20.03 -7.59 21.30
CA LEU A 126 -20.30 -8.92 20.72
C LEU A 126 -20.57 -8.87 19.20
N ALA A 127 -20.39 -7.72 18.55
CA ALA A 127 -20.64 -7.57 17.11
C ALA A 127 -19.76 -8.50 16.25
N GLY A 128 -18.62 -8.93 16.78
CA GLY A 128 -17.65 -9.77 16.09
C GLY A 128 -16.93 -9.03 14.95
N VAL A 129 -15.65 -9.33 14.76
CA VAL A 129 -14.87 -8.81 13.63
C VAL A 129 -13.96 -9.90 13.08
N TRP A 130 -13.46 -9.69 11.87
CA TRP A 130 -12.50 -10.55 11.19
C TRP A 130 -11.17 -9.83 11.11
N LYS A 131 -10.14 -10.47 11.66
CA LYS A 131 -8.77 -10.05 11.47
C LYS A 131 -8.17 -10.88 10.34
N VAL A 132 -7.66 -10.20 9.32
CA VAL A 132 -6.98 -10.80 8.18
C VAL A 132 -5.54 -10.31 8.16
N GLU A 133 -4.61 -11.25 8.12
CA GLU A 133 -3.19 -10.97 8.28
C GLU A 133 -2.37 -11.65 7.20
N ARG A 134 -1.28 -11.02 6.76
CA ARG A 134 -0.19 -11.75 6.12
C ARG A 134 0.85 -12.05 7.17
N ILE A 135 0.93 -13.31 7.60
CA ILE A 135 2.00 -13.74 8.50
C ILE A 135 3.23 -14.03 7.66
N SER A 136 4.35 -13.43 8.03
CA SER A 136 5.61 -13.61 7.32
C SER A 136 6.75 -13.85 8.29
N SER A 137 7.84 -14.42 7.77
CA SER A 137 9.11 -14.54 8.49
C SER A 137 9.87 -13.21 8.56
N TYR A 138 9.18 -12.08 8.39
CA TYR A 138 9.79 -10.76 8.41
C TYR A 138 10.32 -10.47 9.80
N MET A 139 11.64 -10.35 9.92
CA MET A 139 12.30 -9.94 11.16
C MET A 139 13.00 -8.60 10.92
N PRO A 140 12.37 -7.47 11.30
CA PRO A 140 12.85 -6.12 10.97
C PRO A 140 14.17 -5.74 11.63
N PHE A 141 14.49 -6.34 12.79
CA PHE A 141 15.68 -6.01 13.59
C PHE A 141 16.78 -7.06 13.54
N HIS A 142 16.60 -8.13 12.76
CA HIS A 142 17.64 -9.14 12.53
C HIS A 142 18.57 -8.69 11.39
N PHE A 143 19.15 -7.50 11.52
CA PHE A 143 20.04 -6.92 10.51
C PHE A 143 21.19 -7.85 10.11
N HIS A 144 21.71 -8.62 11.07
CA HIS A 144 22.80 -9.59 10.84
C HIS A 144 22.38 -10.81 10.01
N VAL A 145 21.10 -11.17 9.99
CA VAL A 145 20.57 -12.37 9.31
C VAL A 145 19.84 -12.00 8.02
N ASN A 146 19.12 -10.88 8.03
CA ASN A 146 18.24 -10.46 6.93
C ASN A 146 18.78 -9.27 6.12
N GLY A 147 19.84 -8.62 6.60
CA GLY A 147 20.30 -7.36 6.01
C GLY A 147 19.31 -6.22 6.23
N VAL A 148 19.19 -5.36 5.22
CA VAL A 148 18.35 -4.17 5.19
C VAL A 148 16.85 -4.54 5.06
N ILE A 149 15.95 -3.69 5.59
CA ILE A 149 14.50 -3.93 5.58
C ILE A 149 13.95 -3.94 4.14
N THR A 150 13.54 -5.11 3.65
CA THR A 150 12.85 -5.25 2.36
C THR A 150 11.33 -5.27 2.55
N GLY A 151 10.58 -4.46 1.79
CA GLY A 151 9.12 -4.41 1.86
C GLY A 151 8.39 -5.64 1.29
N GLU A 152 9.11 -6.57 0.64
CA GLU A 152 8.55 -7.67 -0.16
C GLU A 152 7.79 -8.72 0.67
N ASN A 153 8.04 -8.80 1.98
CA ASN A 153 7.38 -9.77 2.86
C ASN A 153 6.88 -9.15 4.18
N GLN A 154 6.62 -7.85 4.23
CA GLN A 154 6.14 -7.23 5.47
C GLN A 154 4.79 -7.81 5.93
N PRO A 155 4.60 -7.98 7.25
CA PRO A 155 3.32 -8.36 7.79
C PRO A 155 2.32 -7.24 7.56
N VAL A 156 1.09 -7.62 7.26
CA VAL A 156 -0.05 -6.70 7.25
C VAL A 156 -1.11 -7.27 8.16
N SER A 157 -1.88 -6.39 8.80
CA SER A 157 -3.02 -6.77 9.62
C SER A 157 -4.16 -5.79 9.36
N VAL A 158 -5.34 -6.32 9.04
CA VAL A 158 -6.55 -5.54 8.83
C VAL A 158 -7.68 -6.18 9.62
N THR A 159 -8.44 -5.37 10.35
CA THR A 159 -9.61 -5.81 11.10
C THR A 159 -10.86 -5.14 10.54
N LYS A 160 -11.88 -5.92 10.15
CA LYS A 160 -13.18 -5.40 9.68
C LYS A 160 -14.33 -6.27 10.15
N SER A 161 -15.53 -5.70 10.23
CA SER A 161 -16.76 -6.45 10.51
C SER A 161 -17.13 -7.43 9.39
N ASP A 162 -16.79 -7.12 8.14
CA ASP A 162 -16.99 -7.99 6.99
C ASP A 162 -15.69 -8.68 6.57
N LEU A 163 -15.73 -10.02 6.45
CA LEU A 163 -14.57 -10.84 6.09
C LEU A 163 -14.04 -10.52 4.69
N LYS A 164 -14.93 -10.35 3.70
CA LYS A 164 -14.51 -10.09 2.32
C LYS A 164 -13.80 -8.75 2.24
N ARG A 165 -14.34 -7.74 2.91
CA ARG A 165 -13.70 -6.43 3.04
C ARG A 165 -12.33 -6.52 3.69
N ALA A 166 -12.19 -7.28 4.78
CA ALA A 166 -10.90 -7.48 5.44
C ALA A 166 -9.88 -8.15 4.49
N ILE A 167 -10.30 -9.16 3.72
CA ILE A 167 -9.44 -9.83 2.71
C ILE A 167 -9.00 -8.85 1.62
N LEU A 168 -9.93 -8.08 1.05
CA LEU A 168 -9.64 -7.14 -0.04
C LEU A 168 -8.70 -6.02 0.43
N GLU A 169 -8.95 -5.43 1.60
CA GLU A 169 -8.09 -4.39 2.16
C GLU A 169 -6.70 -4.93 2.54
N ALA A 170 -6.63 -6.10 3.20
CA ALA A 170 -5.35 -6.74 3.50
C ALA A 170 -4.56 -7.01 2.21
N SER A 171 -5.22 -7.51 1.17
CA SER A 171 -4.60 -7.75 -0.13
C SER A 171 -4.04 -6.46 -0.76
N CYS A 172 -4.78 -5.34 -0.69
CA CYS A 172 -4.28 -4.04 -1.15
C CYS A 172 -3.00 -3.62 -0.43
N ARG A 173 -2.93 -3.84 0.88
CA ARG A 173 -1.73 -3.56 1.68
C ARG A 173 -0.55 -4.47 1.34
N VAL A 174 -0.82 -5.76 1.10
CA VAL A 174 0.21 -6.70 0.61
C VAL A 174 0.80 -6.23 -0.72
N ILE A 175 -0.07 -5.80 -1.65
CA ILE A 175 0.31 -5.25 -2.96
C ILE A 175 1.17 -3.98 -2.81
N GLY A 176 0.96 -3.21 -1.74
CA GLY A 176 1.83 -2.09 -1.37
C GLY A 176 1.09 -0.79 -1.03
N LEU A 177 -0.23 -0.75 -1.11
CA LEU A 177 -1.00 0.43 -0.69
C LEU A 177 -0.82 0.68 0.81
N GLY A 178 -0.52 1.93 1.18
CA GLY A 178 -0.23 2.30 2.57
C GLY A 178 1.24 2.10 2.98
N LYS A 179 2.10 1.64 2.06
CA LYS A 179 3.56 1.63 2.28
C LYS A 179 4.17 2.97 1.89
N GLN A 180 5.24 3.34 2.56
CA GLN A 180 6.01 4.55 2.33
C GLN A 180 7.44 4.19 1.94
N SER A 181 8.05 4.97 1.05
CA SER A 181 9.40 4.73 0.54
C SER A 181 10.46 5.52 1.28
N TYR A 182 11.62 4.90 1.47
CA TYR A 182 12.78 5.49 2.11
C TYR A 182 14.06 5.11 1.36
N VAL A 183 15.11 5.89 1.54
CA VAL A 183 16.47 5.56 1.11
C VAL A 183 17.32 5.35 2.35
N CYS A 184 17.96 4.20 2.45
CA CYS A 184 18.85 3.83 3.53
C CYS A 184 20.31 3.90 3.09
N PHE A 185 21.15 4.48 3.94
CA PHE A 185 22.60 4.60 3.79
C PHE A 185 23.29 3.84 4.95
N PRO A 186 23.39 2.51 4.88
CA PRO A 186 23.90 1.70 6.00
C PRO A 186 25.36 2.01 6.36
N ALA A 187 26.16 2.47 5.40
CA ALA A 187 27.57 2.84 5.60
C ALA A 187 27.80 4.36 5.51
N GLY A 188 26.77 5.16 5.80
CA GLY A 188 26.80 6.61 5.65
C GLY A 188 26.60 7.09 4.21
N PRO A 189 26.51 8.42 3.99
CA PRO A 189 26.06 8.99 2.72
C PRO A 189 26.96 8.64 1.53
N GLU A 190 28.26 8.43 1.73
CA GLU A 190 29.19 8.05 0.65
C GLU A 190 29.14 6.56 0.29
N GLY A 191 28.46 5.76 1.10
CA GLY A 191 28.31 4.33 0.91
C GLY A 191 27.24 3.94 -0.12
N PRO A 192 27.03 2.62 -0.30
CA PRO A 192 25.90 2.09 -1.06
C PRO A 192 24.58 2.55 -0.43
N ALA A 193 23.58 2.72 -1.28
CA ALA A 193 22.24 3.15 -0.89
C ALA A 193 21.22 2.10 -1.30
N GLU A 194 20.21 1.91 -0.47
CA GLU A 194 19.14 0.95 -0.70
C GLU A 194 17.77 1.61 -0.55
N ILE A 195 16.82 1.25 -1.42
CA ILE A 195 15.45 1.73 -1.32
C ILE A 195 14.65 0.77 -0.47
N LEU A 196 14.02 1.31 0.56
CA LEU A 196 13.12 0.59 1.45
C LEU A 196 11.69 0.99 1.10
N THR A 197 10.79 0.02 1.19
CA THR A 197 9.35 0.29 1.26
C THR A 197 8.83 -0.30 2.55
N MET A 198 8.06 0.49 3.29
CA MET A 198 7.58 0.06 4.59
C MET A 198 6.13 0.42 4.83
N ASP A 199 5.36 -0.57 5.26
CA ASP A 199 3.98 -0.37 5.70
C ASP A 199 3.93 0.66 6.85
N ALA A 200 2.98 1.61 6.76
CA ALA A 200 2.83 2.69 7.73
C ALA A 200 2.62 2.22 9.18
N ASP A 201 2.02 1.05 9.39
CA ASP A 201 1.86 0.46 10.73
C ASP A 201 3.17 -0.03 11.33
N LEU A 202 4.21 -0.19 10.52
CA LEU A 202 5.54 -0.63 10.93
C LEU A 202 6.54 0.53 11.03
N LEU A 203 6.10 1.77 10.81
CA LEU A 203 6.97 2.95 10.82
C LEU A 203 7.79 3.11 12.09
N TRP A 204 7.19 2.81 13.23
CA TRP A 204 7.82 2.84 14.55
C TRP A 204 9.11 2.01 14.62
N GLN A 205 9.29 1.01 13.74
CA GLN A 205 10.47 0.15 13.76
C GLN A 205 11.74 0.85 13.29
N ILE A 206 11.62 1.87 12.43
CA ILE A 206 12.79 2.58 11.87
C ILE A 206 12.83 4.05 12.28
N GLU A 207 11.84 4.52 13.03
CA GLU A 207 11.62 5.93 13.32
C GLU A 207 12.87 6.65 13.87
N PHE A 208 13.62 6.00 14.77
CA PHE A 208 14.83 6.57 15.36
C PHE A 208 16.02 6.77 14.39
N MET A 209 15.97 6.11 13.23
CA MET A 209 16.95 6.22 12.14
C MET A 209 16.52 7.21 11.06
N ILE A 210 15.24 7.60 11.03
CA ILE A 210 14.73 8.56 10.04
C ILE A 210 15.39 9.93 10.25
N GLY A 211 15.81 10.54 9.16
CA GLY A 211 16.56 11.80 9.15
C GLY A 211 18.06 11.63 9.43
N LYS A 212 18.52 10.41 9.75
CA LYS A 212 19.93 10.09 9.97
C LYS A 212 20.45 9.21 8.83
N SER A 213 20.45 7.90 9.03
CA SER A 213 20.85 6.89 8.04
C SER A 213 19.71 6.45 7.13
N ILE A 214 18.47 6.85 7.42
CA ILE A 214 17.30 6.58 6.60
C ILE A 214 16.61 7.90 6.27
N ILE A 215 16.38 8.16 5.00
CA ILE A 215 15.78 9.41 4.51
C ILE A 215 14.46 9.08 3.82
N ARG A 216 13.41 9.84 4.12
CA ARG A 216 12.10 9.70 3.47
C ARG A 216 12.21 10.09 1.99
N ALA A 217 11.71 9.22 1.10
CA ALA A 217 11.68 9.46 -0.35
C ALA A 217 10.23 9.43 -0.85
N GLU A 218 9.51 10.53 -0.66
CA GLU A 218 8.08 10.64 -0.97
C GLU A 218 7.78 10.47 -2.47
N GLU A 219 8.70 10.93 -3.31
CA GLU A 219 8.61 10.82 -4.77
C GLU A 219 8.52 9.36 -5.26
N LEU A 220 9.02 8.42 -4.44
CA LEU A 220 9.04 7.00 -4.75
C LEU A 220 7.73 6.28 -4.37
N ASP A 221 6.89 6.84 -3.51
CA ASP A 221 5.68 6.17 -3.02
C ASP A 221 4.74 5.76 -4.17
N GLN A 222 4.63 6.62 -5.17
CA GLN A 222 3.79 6.39 -6.32
C GLN A 222 4.18 5.12 -7.10
N TYR A 223 5.42 4.66 -6.98
CA TYR A 223 5.92 3.52 -7.73
C TYR A 223 5.93 2.22 -6.92
N ILE A 224 5.49 2.23 -5.65
CA ILE A 224 5.53 1.03 -4.78
C ILE A 224 4.73 -0.14 -5.37
N THR A 225 3.60 0.15 -6.00
CA THR A 225 2.72 -0.88 -6.58
C THR A 225 3.04 -1.22 -8.04
N CYS A 226 4.07 -0.59 -8.62
CA CYS A 226 4.54 -0.85 -9.98
C CYS A 226 6.07 -0.90 -10.07
N THR A 227 6.62 -0.83 -11.28
CA THR A 227 8.07 -0.94 -11.49
C THR A 227 8.74 0.42 -11.36
N MET A 228 9.67 0.55 -10.41
CA MET A 228 10.58 1.70 -10.33
C MET A 228 11.70 1.56 -11.37
N THR A 229 11.86 2.55 -12.25
CA THR A 229 12.98 2.61 -13.20
C THR A 229 14.27 2.99 -12.48
N ASP A 230 15.42 2.55 -13.01
CA ASP A 230 16.72 2.85 -12.38
C ASP A 230 17.04 4.34 -12.37
N GLU A 231 16.54 5.10 -13.36
CA GLU A 231 16.63 6.55 -13.40
C GLU A 231 15.92 7.18 -12.18
N VAL A 232 14.65 6.82 -11.95
CA VAL A 232 13.86 7.31 -10.80
C VAL A 232 14.54 6.96 -9.48
N LYS A 233 15.05 5.73 -9.34
CA LYS A 233 15.81 5.31 -8.15
C LYS A 233 17.06 6.16 -7.95
N SER A 234 17.84 6.37 -9.01
CA SER A 234 19.10 7.11 -8.95
C SER A 234 18.91 8.57 -8.50
N VAL A 235 17.85 9.23 -8.98
CA VAL A 235 17.52 10.61 -8.61
C VAL A 235 17.12 10.69 -7.13
N ALA A 236 16.23 9.81 -6.67
CA ALA A 236 15.81 9.76 -5.27
C ALA A 236 17.01 9.47 -4.33
N ILE A 237 17.90 8.56 -4.71
CA ILE A 237 19.13 8.27 -3.95
C ILE A 237 20.04 9.51 -3.88
N ALA A 238 20.23 10.23 -4.99
CA ALA A 238 21.06 11.43 -5.02
C ALA A 238 20.49 12.54 -4.11
N ASN A 239 19.18 12.75 -4.16
CA ASN A 239 18.49 13.72 -3.29
C ASN A 239 18.62 13.34 -1.82
N ALA A 240 18.32 12.07 -1.49
CA ALA A 240 18.42 11.55 -0.14
C ALA A 240 19.85 11.63 0.42
N ARG A 241 20.87 11.42 -0.43
CA ARG A 241 22.27 11.52 -0.03
C ARG A 241 22.63 12.94 0.42
N ASN A 242 22.15 13.96 -0.29
CA ASN A 242 22.40 15.35 0.08
C ASN A 242 21.75 15.69 1.43
N LEU A 243 20.52 15.21 1.66
CA LEU A 243 19.84 15.37 2.96
C LEU A 243 20.56 14.66 4.10
N CYS A 244 21.04 13.44 3.86
CA CYS A 244 21.81 12.68 4.85
C CYS A 244 23.13 13.39 5.22
N ARG A 245 23.83 13.97 4.24
CA ARG A 245 25.04 14.78 4.50
C ARG A 245 24.73 16.01 5.35
N ALA A 246 23.69 16.76 5.00
CA ALA A 246 23.30 17.96 5.76
C ALA A 246 22.97 17.63 7.21
N ALA A 247 22.20 16.56 7.46
CA ALA A 247 21.85 16.12 8.81
C ALA A 247 23.07 15.72 9.65
N LEU A 248 24.09 15.11 9.04
CA LEU A 248 25.34 14.77 9.73
C LEU A 248 26.17 16.01 10.09
N THR A 249 26.19 17.04 9.24
CA THR A 249 26.86 18.31 9.54
C THR A 249 26.19 19.03 10.71
N GLU A 250 24.87 19.13 10.72
CA GLU A 250 24.11 19.75 11.84
C GLU A 250 24.35 19.02 13.18
N LEU A 251 24.43 17.69 13.16
CA LEU A 251 24.76 16.91 14.35
C LEU A 251 26.17 17.21 14.88
N GLN A 252 27.14 17.41 14.00
CA GLN A 252 28.51 17.75 14.40
C GLN A 252 28.59 19.16 15.00
N GLU A 253 27.90 20.13 14.42
CA GLU A 253 27.86 21.52 14.91
C GLU A 253 27.24 21.57 16.32
N ASN A 254 26.08 20.92 16.53
CA ASN A 254 25.43 20.88 17.84
C ASN A 254 26.26 20.17 18.93
N THR A 255 27.03 19.13 18.56
CA THR A 255 27.91 18.43 19.51
C THR A 255 29.12 19.31 19.89
N THR A 256 29.52 20.24 19.03
CA THR A 256 30.67 21.12 19.29
C THR A 256 30.28 22.30 20.20
N GLU A 257 29.06 22.84 20.05
CA GLU A 257 28.53 23.92 20.89
C GLU A 257 28.21 23.48 22.34
N GLU A 258 27.76 22.23 22.55
CA GLU A 258 27.54 21.67 23.90
C GLU A 258 28.86 21.44 24.66
N VAL A 259 29.97 21.21 23.96
CA VAL A 259 31.28 20.98 24.59
C VAL A 259 32.02 22.30 24.89
N GLU A 260 31.68 23.39 24.20
CA GLU A 260 32.25 24.73 24.46
C GLU A 260 31.48 25.53 25.54
N SER A 261 30.38 24.99 26.06
CA SER A 261 29.51 25.65 27.05
C SER A 261 29.61 25.11 28.50
N ASP A 262 30.55 24.20 28.78
CA ASP A 262 30.94 23.69 30.11
C ASP A 262 32.28 24.28 30.61
#